data_AF-A0A530BH98-F1
#
_entry.id   AF-A0A530BH98-F1
#
_cell.length_a   1.000
_cell.length_b   1.000
_cell.length_c   1.000
_cell.angle_alpha   90.00
_cell.angle_beta   90.00
_cell.angle_gamma   90.00
#
_symmetry.space_group_name_H-M   'P 1'
#
loop_
_entity.id
_entity.type
_entity.pdbx_description
1 polymer ?
#
loop_
_entity_poly.entity_id
_entity_poly.type
_entity_poly.pdbx_seq_one_letter_code
_entity_poly.pdbx_strand_id
1 'polypeptide(L)' 'MENEPLIDEALKSELSALYEAEDRHYHSLAHIEAMLALAKEYRGLLHDQDAVEAAIWFHDAIYD' A
#
# COMPACT_ATOMS: atom_id res chain seq x y z
N MET A 1 -19.64 -14.75 -3.29
CA MET A 1 -18.56 -14.82 -2.30
C MET A 1 -17.89 -13.47 -2.37
N GLU A 2 -17.93 -12.69 -1.30
CA GLU A 2 -17.07 -11.51 -1.23
C GLU A 2 -15.63 -12.03 -1.25
N ASN A 3 -14.82 -11.52 -2.18
CA ASN A 3 -13.40 -11.84 -2.17
C ASN A 3 -12.82 -11.25 -0.90
N GLU A 4 -12.11 -12.08 -0.13
CA GLU A 4 -11.33 -11.63 1.01
C GLU A 4 -10.27 -10.64 0.51
N PRO A 5 -10.04 -9.50 1.19
CA PRO A 5 -9.07 -8.52 0.75
C PRO A 5 -7.68 -9.16 0.64
N LEU A 6 -6.95 -8.80 -0.42
CA LEU A 6 -5.61 -9.36 -0.70
C LEU A 6 -4.58 -9.03 0.38
N ILE A 7 -4.81 -7.94 1.13
CA ILE A 7 -3.98 -7.52 2.25
C ILE A 7 -4.88 -7.30 3.46
N ASP A 8 -4.67 -8.09 4.50
CA ASP A 8 -5.36 -7.95 5.77
C ASP A 8 -4.69 -6.89 6.68
N GLU A 9 -5.34 -6.56 7.79
CA GLU A 9 -4.85 -5.54 8.72
C GLU A 9 -3.52 -5.94 9.39
N ALA A 10 -3.27 -7.25 9.57
CA ALA A 10 -2.01 -7.72 10.15
C ALA A 10 -0.85 -7.44 9.19
N LEU A 11 -1.02 -7.76 7.91
CA LEU A 11 -0.04 -7.51 6.87
C LEU A 11 0.16 -6.01 6.62
N LYS A 12 -0.90 -5.19 6.66
CA LYS A 12 -0.78 -3.72 6.60
C LYS A 12 0.07 -3.18 7.76
N SER A 13 -0.11 -3.72 8.96
CA SER A 13 0.69 -3.33 10.13
C SER A 13 2.17 -3.69 9.94
N GLU A 14 2.48 -4.89 9.43
CA GLU A 14 3.86 -5.30 9.15
C GLU A 14 4.52 -4.42 8.08
N LEU A 15 3.81 -4.13 6.99
CA LEU A 15 4.30 -3.27 5.92
C LEU A 15 4.50 -1.83 6.38
N SER A 16 3.58 -1.29 7.19
CA SER A 16 3.71 0.06 7.75
C SER A 16 5.00 0.20 8.56
N ALA A 17 5.34 -0.80 9.38
CA ALA A 17 6.58 -0.81 10.15
C ALA A 17 7.84 -0.79 9.26
N LEU A 18 7.81 -1.44 8.09
CA LEU A 18 8.92 -1.38 7.13
C LEU A 18 9.11 0.03 6.56
N TYR A 19 8.01 0.74 6.27
CA TYR A 19 8.03 2.10 5.73
C TYR A 19 8.29 3.20 6.77
N GLU A 20 8.26 2.86 8.06
CA GLU A 20 8.64 3.74 9.18
C GLU A 20 10.14 3.67 9.52
N ALA A 21 10.93 2.83 8.84
CA ALA A 21 12.37 2.73 9.06
C ALA A 21 13.09 4.07 8.83
N GLU A 22 14.03 4.42 9.73
CA GLU A 22 14.66 5.76 9.78
C GLU A 22 15.50 6.12 8.54
N ASP A 23 15.93 5.11 7.78
CA ASP A 23 16.72 5.23 6.55
C ASP A 23 15.87 5.52 5.29
N ARG A 24 14.53 5.49 5.42
CA ARG A 24 13.61 5.76 4.31
C ARG A 24 13.21 7.23 4.25
N HIS A 25 13.90 8.00 3.40
CA HIS A 25 13.59 9.41 3.19
C HIS A 25 12.50 9.67 2.14
N TYR A 26 12.47 8.87 1.06
CA TYR A 26 11.58 9.10 -0.09
C TYR A 26 10.41 8.11 -0.17
N HIS A 27 10.65 6.84 0.18
CA HIS A 27 9.62 5.81 0.22
C HIS A 27 9.23 5.50 1.66
N SER A 28 8.73 6.54 2.35
CA SER A 28 8.23 6.44 3.72
C SER A 28 6.73 6.11 3.75
N LEU A 29 6.19 5.88 4.95
CA LEU A 29 4.75 5.62 5.11
C LEU A 29 3.88 6.74 4.52
N ALA A 30 4.31 8.01 4.64
CA ALA A 30 3.59 9.14 4.06
C ALA A 30 3.49 9.06 2.52
N HIS A 31 4.49 8.47 1.85
CA HIS A 31 4.44 8.24 0.41
C HIS A 31 3.36 7.19 0.05
N ILE A 32 3.31 6.09 0.79
CA ILE A 32 2.29 5.04 0.63
C ILE A 32 0.89 5.61 0.83
N GLU A 33 0.67 6.37 1.90
CA GLU A 33 -0.62 6.99 2.19
C GLU A 33 -1.07 7.94 1.06
N ALA A 34 -0.15 8.70 0.47
CA ALA A 34 -0.44 9.57 -0.66
C ALA A 34 -0.87 8.78 -1.90
N MET A 35 -0.20 7.65 -2.20
CA MET A 35 -0.58 6.77 -3.31
C MET A 35 -1.96 6.12 -3.08
N LEU A 36 -2.23 5.66 -1.86
CA LEU A 36 -3.54 5.07 -1.50
C LEU A 36 -4.67 6.10 -1.59
N ALA A 37 -4.43 7.35 -1.18
CA ALA A 37 -5.38 8.43 -1.32
C ALA A 37 -5.74 8.68 -2.80
N LEU A 38 -4.75 8.67 -3.69
CA LEU A 38 -4.96 8.78 -5.14
C LEU A 38 -5.70 7.56 -5.69
N ALA A 39 -5.33 6.33 -5.31
CA ALA A 39 -6.03 5.13 -5.75
C ALA A 39 -7.51 5.15 -5.34
N LYS A 40 -7.82 5.67 -4.15
CA LYS A 40 -9.18 5.88 -3.68
C LYS A 40 -9.93 6.94 -4.49
N GLU A 41 -9.28 8.05 -4.83
CA GLU A 41 -9.84 9.12 -5.67
C GLU A 41 -10.20 8.60 -7.07
N TYR A 42 -9.32 7.81 -7.67
CA TYR A 42 -9.47 7.29 -9.03
C TYR A 42 -10.03 5.85 -9.09
N ARG A 43 -10.60 5.34 -7.99
CA ARG A 43 -11.05 3.93 -7.88
C ARG A 43 -11.96 3.46 -9.00
N GLY A 44 -12.78 4.36 -9.56
CA GLY A 44 -13.70 4.06 -10.67
C GLY A 44 -13.01 3.85 -12.02
N LEU A 45 -11.74 4.23 -12.14
CA LEU A 45 -10.90 4.01 -13.32
C LEU A 45 -10.03 2.75 -13.19
N LEU A 46 -9.94 2.17 -11.99
CA LEU A 46 -9.12 0.99 -11.73
C LEU A 46 -9.92 -0.27 -12.09
N HIS A 47 -9.34 -1.09 -12.96
CA HIS A 47 -9.93 -2.38 -13.34
C HIS A 47 -10.01 -3.35 -12.16
N ASP A 48 -8.98 -3.35 -11.31
CA ASP A 48 -8.89 -4.16 -10.09
C ASP A 48 -8.36 -3.28 -8.95
N GLN A 49 -9.26 -2.87 -8.05
CA GLN A 49 -8.94 -1.97 -6.94
C GLN A 49 -8.06 -2.68 -5.90
N ASP A 50 -8.35 -3.94 -5.60
CA ASP A 50 -7.64 -4.71 -4.58
C ASP A 50 -6.21 -5.02 -5.04
N ALA A 51 -6.03 -5.36 -6.32
CA ALA A 51 -4.70 -5.58 -6.89
C ALA A 51 -3.86 -4.30 -6.91
N VAL A 52 -4.46 -3.13 -7.17
CA VAL A 52 -3.74 -1.85 -7.16
C VAL A 52 -3.39 -1.43 -5.73
N GLU A 53 -4.30 -1.58 -4.77
CA GLU A 53 -3.99 -1.37 -3.35
C GLU A 53 -2.83 -2.27 -2.92
N ALA A 54 -2.87 -3.55 -3.28
CA ALA A 54 -1.79 -4.47 -2.97
C ALA A 54 -0.46 -4.06 -3.62
N ALA A 55 -0.49 -3.66 -4.90
CA ALA A 55 0.71 -3.20 -5.60
C ALA A 55 1.33 -1.97 -4.95
N ILE A 56 0.53 -1.02 -4.44
CA ILE A 56 1.01 0.17 -3.72
C ILE A 56 1.74 -0.24 -2.44
N TRP A 57 1.11 -1.10 -1.64
CA TRP A 57 1.67 -1.60 -0.39
C TRP A 57 3.00 -2.34 -0.57
N PHE A 58 3.16 -3.08 -1.67
CA PHE A 58 4.38 -3.84 -1.96
C PHE A 58 5.41 -3.13 -2.84
N HIS A 59 5.12 -1.91 -3.34
CA HIS A 59 5.91 -1.28 -4.41
C HIS A 59 7.39 -1.07 -4.06
N ASP A 60 7.71 -0.88 -2.78
CA ASP A 60 9.08 -0.69 -2.26
C ASP A 60 9.23 -1.22 -0.81
N ALA A 61 8.49 -2.28 -0.47
CA ALA A 61 8.42 -2.80 0.91
C ALA A 61 9.75 -3.39 1.40
N ILE A 62 10.57 -3.93 0.49
CA ILE A 62 11.91 -4.42 0.78
C ILE A 62 12.91 -3.40 0.25
N TYR A 63 13.75 -2.87 1.13
CA TYR A 63 14.72 -1.80 0.87
C TYR A 63 16.10 -2.27 1.37
N ASP A 64 17.14 -1.97 0.60
CA ASP A 64 18.51 -2.51 0.76
C ASP A 64 19.21 -2.11 2.07
#